data_AF-A0A511B3E5-F1
#
_entry.id   AF-A0A511B3E5-F1
#
_cell.length_a   1.000
_cell.length_b   1.000
_cell.length_c   1.000
_cell.angle_alpha   90.00
_cell.angle_beta   90.00
_cell.angle_gamma   90.00
#
_symmetry.space_group_name_H-M   'P 1'
#
loop_
_entity.id
_entity.type
_entity.pdbx_description
1 polymer ?
#
loop_
_entity_poly.entity_id
_entity_poly.type
_entity_poly.pdbx_seq_one_letter_code
_entity_poly.pdbx_strand_id
1 'polypeptide(L)'
;MITIRRFVLTLLMTGSVLPVGNVWAENMHILHGQALYHERMALPPGAMLNVWIEDTAAAHGAPLVVAEQREEIQRAVPISYSLTYPPLPAGGHYTLNAEITVEGRRLFATSNEGVPLDHPALVLHRVAGSAVRVPYGTWGIQSLGDRHFENSADAPGLTLQQDGTVYGSDGCNRLMGHFRIEGQNLHFLPFAMTRRACLPPLMLQEQLISRYLPTVTSWSREGENRLELRAGASGETMLLVPRDTL
;
A
#
# COMPACT_ATOMS: atom_id res chain seq x y z
N MET A 1 49.33 -46.71 61.40
CA MET A 1 50.44 -46.25 60.52
C MET A 1 50.57 -47.21 59.35
N ILE A 2 49.90 -46.91 58.23
CA ILE A 2 50.10 -47.59 56.94
C ILE A 2 49.96 -46.53 55.84
N THR A 3 51.01 -46.37 55.07
CA THR A 3 51.21 -45.42 53.96
C THR A 3 50.59 -45.99 52.69
N ILE A 4 49.71 -45.25 51.99
CA ILE A 4 49.28 -45.60 50.62
C ILE A 4 49.33 -44.37 49.70
N ARG A 5 49.94 -44.63 48.55
CA ARG A 5 50.40 -43.74 47.47
C ARG A 5 49.28 -42.94 46.80
N ARG A 6 49.65 -41.71 46.42
CA ARG A 6 48.95 -40.83 45.47
C ARG A 6 48.85 -41.46 44.08
N PHE A 7 47.64 -41.50 43.52
CA PHE A 7 47.40 -41.60 42.08
C PHE A 7 46.71 -40.30 41.65
N VAL A 8 47.38 -39.53 40.80
CA VAL A 8 46.84 -38.35 40.13
C VAL A 8 46.25 -38.85 38.81
N LEU A 9 44.94 -38.69 38.63
CA LEU A 9 44.27 -38.90 37.34
C LEU A 9 43.83 -37.52 36.83
N THR A 10 44.63 -36.95 35.95
CA THR A 10 44.35 -35.67 35.30
C THR A 10 43.38 -35.91 34.13
N LEU A 11 42.12 -35.51 34.30
CA LEU A 11 41.11 -35.53 33.24
C LEU A 11 41.31 -34.27 32.37
N LEU A 12 41.95 -34.41 31.21
CA LEU A 12 42.02 -33.37 30.18
C LEU A 12 40.69 -33.35 29.41
N MET A 13 39.76 -32.49 29.81
CA MET A 13 38.66 -32.08 28.95
C MET A 13 39.17 -31.06 27.93
N THR A 14 39.42 -31.52 26.70
CA THR A 14 39.63 -30.65 25.55
C THR A 14 38.30 -30.02 25.16
N GLY A 15 38.03 -28.82 25.69
CA GLY A 15 36.95 -27.96 25.20
C GLY A 15 37.34 -27.41 23.84
N SER A 16 36.76 -27.95 22.77
CA SER A 16 36.85 -27.38 21.43
C SER A 16 36.02 -26.10 21.39
N VAL A 17 36.66 -24.95 21.56
CA VAL A 17 36.09 -23.67 21.14
C VAL A 17 36.13 -23.66 19.62
N LEU A 18 35.00 -23.90 18.97
CA LEU A 18 34.86 -23.55 17.57
C LEU A 18 34.98 -22.02 17.49
N PRO A 19 35.97 -21.45 16.78
CA PRO A 19 35.91 -20.05 16.45
C PRO A 19 34.66 -19.88 15.60
N VAL A 20 33.67 -19.16 16.13
CA VAL A 20 32.63 -18.55 15.30
C VAL A 20 33.42 -17.68 14.34
N GLY A 21 33.53 -18.13 13.08
CA GLY A 21 34.27 -17.41 12.07
C GLY A 21 33.80 -15.97 12.06
N ASN A 22 34.75 -15.04 12.13
CA ASN A 22 34.48 -13.63 11.93
C ASN A 22 33.64 -13.53 10.64
N VAL A 23 32.38 -13.13 10.81
CA VAL A 23 31.53 -12.69 9.71
C VAL A 23 32.34 -11.61 8.99
N TRP A 24 32.36 -11.72 7.67
CA TRP A 24 33.18 -10.98 6.73
C TRP A 24 32.90 -9.47 6.84
N ALA A 25 33.49 -8.81 7.82
CA ALA A 25 33.74 -7.39 7.74
C ALA A 25 35.00 -7.24 6.88
N GLU A 26 34.87 -6.68 5.68
CA GLU A 26 35.84 -5.76 5.06
C GLU A 26 35.50 -5.57 3.57
N ASN A 27 34.63 -4.58 3.35
CA ASN A 27 34.52 -3.66 2.19
C ASN A 27 33.08 -3.16 2.07
N MET A 28 32.49 -2.72 3.18
CA MET A 28 31.22 -2.02 3.13
C MET A 28 31.50 -0.57 2.75
N HIS A 29 30.66 -0.02 1.89
CA HIS A 29 30.66 1.38 1.54
C HIS A 29 29.55 2.09 2.30
N ILE A 30 29.79 3.36 2.64
CA ILE A 30 28.79 4.22 3.26
C ILE A 30 28.51 5.36 2.29
N LEU A 31 27.25 5.46 1.87
CA LEU A 31 26.74 6.56 1.07
C LEU A 31 26.02 7.55 1.99
N HIS A 32 26.54 8.77 2.05
CA HIS A 32 25.91 9.87 2.77
C HIS A 32 25.17 10.77 1.78
N GLY A 33 23.94 11.14 2.13
CA GLY A 33 23.11 11.96 1.26
C GLY A 33 22.07 12.76 2.00
N GLN A 34 21.24 13.44 1.21
CA GLN A 34 20.13 14.25 1.71
C GLN A 34 18.87 13.92 0.94
N ALA A 35 17.77 13.76 1.66
CA ALA A 35 16.42 13.65 1.11
C ALA A 35 15.70 14.99 1.27
N LEU A 36 15.12 15.46 0.16
CA LEU A 36 14.42 16.73 0.02
C LEU A 36 12.99 16.43 -0.43
N TYR A 37 11.99 17.18 0.05
CA TYR A 37 10.66 17.25 -0.57
C TYR A 37 10.26 18.72 -0.72
N HIS A 38 9.43 19.03 -1.72
CA HIS A 38 9.15 20.40 -2.14
C HIS A 38 8.01 21.07 -1.35
N GLU A 39 7.14 20.28 -0.75
CA GLU A 39 5.93 20.73 -0.10
C GLU A 39 6.24 21.46 1.22
N ARG A 40 5.57 22.60 1.45
CA ARG A 40 5.70 23.37 2.69
C ARG A 40 4.83 22.79 3.82
N MET A 41 5.00 21.51 4.11
CA MET A 41 4.29 20.84 5.20
C MET A 41 5.27 20.27 6.22
N ALA A 42 4.89 20.26 7.49
CA ALA A 42 5.58 19.47 8.50
C ALA A 42 5.23 17.98 8.30
N LEU A 43 6.22 17.10 8.42
CA LEU A 43 5.95 15.67 8.49
C LEU A 43 5.24 15.35 9.81
N PRO A 44 4.24 14.45 9.81
CA PRO A 44 3.67 13.93 11.05
C PRO A 44 4.74 13.26 11.92
N PRO A 45 4.56 13.23 13.26
CA PRO A 45 5.41 12.44 14.14
C PRO A 45 5.42 10.95 13.74
N GLY A 46 6.57 10.28 13.93
CA GLY A 46 6.72 8.87 13.56
C GLY A 46 6.88 8.63 12.05
N ALA A 47 7.21 9.66 11.28
CA ALA A 47 7.56 9.50 9.88
C ALA A 47 8.89 8.75 9.72
N MET A 48 8.92 7.73 8.88
CA MET A 48 10.08 6.90 8.59
C MET A 48 10.59 7.19 7.19
N LEU A 49 11.88 7.47 7.06
CA LEU A 49 12.59 7.49 5.78
C LEU A 49 13.13 6.09 5.51
N ASN A 50 12.79 5.53 4.36
CA ASN A 50 13.39 4.31 3.84
C ASN A 50 14.21 4.65 2.60
N VAL A 51 15.48 4.24 2.56
CA VAL A 51 16.40 4.46 1.43
C VAL A 51 16.97 3.12 1.00
N TRP A 52 16.92 2.80 -0.28
CA TRP A 52 17.44 1.52 -0.79
C TRP A 52 18.18 1.67 -2.11
N ILE A 53 19.12 0.76 -2.34
CA ILE A 53 19.73 0.53 -3.65
C ILE A 53 19.06 -0.68 -4.26
N GLU A 54 18.64 -0.56 -5.52
CA GLU A 54 18.13 -1.67 -6.31
C GLU A 54 18.95 -1.89 -7.58
N ASP A 55 19.07 -3.14 -8.01
CA ASP A 55 19.55 -3.51 -9.34
C ASP A 55 18.36 -3.63 -10.29
N THR A 56 18.26 -2.67 -11.21
CA THR A 56 17.19 -2.59 -12.21
C THR A 56 17.38 -3.56 -13.38
N ALA A 57 18.57 -4.14 -13.53
CA ALA A 57 18.90 -5.08 -14.61
C ALA A 57 18.96 -6.54 -14.13
N ALA A 58 18.44 -6.83 -12.94
CA ALA A 58 18.43 -8.19 -12.39
C ALA A 58 17.77 -9.17 -13.38
N ALA A 59 18.43 -10.31 -13.62
CA ALA A 59 18.17 -11.25 -14.71
C ALA A 59 16.77 -11.91 -14.73
N HIS A 60 15.88 -11.59 -13.79
CA HIS A 60 14.56 -12.17 -13.62
C HIS A 60 13.41 -11.15 -13.66
N GLY A 61 13.65 -9.93 -14.13
CA GLY A 61 12.61 -8.93 -14.41
C GLY A 61 11.96 -8.28 -13.19
N ALA A 62 12.34 -8.69 -11.97
CA ALA A 62 12.00 -8.02 -10.73
C ALA A 62 13.24 -7.29 -10.19
N PRO A 63 13.14 -5.99 -9.83
CA PRO A 63 14.23 -5.27 -9.19
C PRO A 63 14.72 -6.00 -7.94
N LEU A 64 16.05 -6.14 -7.79
CA LEU A 64 16.67 -6.75 -6.62
C LEU A 64 17.14 -5.65 -5.67
N VAL A 65 16.62 -5.63 -4.44
CA VAL A 65 17.13 -4.72 -3.38
C VAL A 65 18.46 -5.25 -2.86
N VAL A 66 19.52 -4.46 -3.04
CA VAL A 66 20.90 -4.82 -2.69
C VAL A 66 21.27 -4.32 -1.29
N ALA A 67 20.73 -3.16 -0.90
CA ALA A 67 20.89 -2.58 0.42
C ALA A 67 19.68 -1.71 0.75
N GLU A 68 19.30 -1.65 2.01
CA GLU A 68 18.18 -0.86 2.50
C GLU A 68 18.50 -0.30 3.88
N GLN A 69 18.09 0.92 4.15
CA GLN A 69 18.21 1.60 5.43
C GLN A 69 16.88 2.28 5.78
N ARG A 70 16.38 2.01 6.99
CA ARG A 70 15.17 2.63 7.53
C ARG A 70 15.50 3.44 8.78
N GLU A 71 15.10 4.71 8.79
CA GLU A 71 15.38 5.65 9.88
C GLU A 71 14.15 6.49 10.22
N GLU A 72 13.96 6.78 11.50
CA GLU A 72 12.92 7.72 11.95
C GLU A 72 13.37 9.16 11.71
N ILE A 73 12.49 9.96 11.11
CA ILE A 73 12.79 11.35 10.75
C ILE A 73 12.64 12.24 11.97
N GLN A 74 13.77 12.62 12.57
CA GLN A 74 13.80 13.49 13.75
C GLN A 74 13.72 14.98 13.41
N ARG A 75 14.17 15.37 12.22
CA ARG A 75 14.24 16.77 11.77
C ARG A 75 13.67 16.90 10.37
N ALA A 76 12.94 17.98 10.12
CA ALA A 76 12.42 18.31 8.79
C ALA A 76 13.56 18.60 7.80
N VAL A 77 13.19 18.74 6.52
CA VAL A 77 14.10 18.90 5.36
C VAL A 77 15.16 19.99 5.59
N PRO A 78 16.42 19.77 5.14
CA PRO A 78 16.94 18.56 4.49
C PRO A 78 17.12 17.39 5.47
N ILE A 79 16.63 16.20 5.09
CA ILE A 79 16.74 14.98 5.91
C ILE A 79 18.04 14.27 5.53
N SER A 80 19.03 14.29 6.42
CA SER A 80 20.27 13.55 6.22
C SER A 80 20.06 12.05 6.44
N TYR A 81 20.66 11.22 5.59
CA TYR A 81 20.63 9.76 5.74
C TYR A 81 22.02 9.16 5.50
N SER A 82 22.23 7.93 5.97
CA SER A 82 23.44 7.15 5.67
C SER A 82 23.06 5.72 5.28
N LEU A 83 23.40 5.32 4.05
CA LEU A 83 23.13 3.96 3.56
C LEU A 83 24.44 3.16 3.53
N THR A 84 24.47 2.04 4.25
CA THR A 84 25.61 1.12 4.23
C THR A 84 25.31 0.00 3.24
N TYR A 85 26.21 -0.24 2.28
CA TYR A 85 25.98 -1.20 1.19
C TYR A 85 27.24 -2.02 0.85
N PRO A 86 27.08 -3.26 0.38
CA PRO A 86 28.21 -4.11 -0.01
C PRO A 86 28.81 -3.67 -1.35
N PRO A 87 29.98 -4.20 -1.74
CA PRO A 87 30.51 -3.99 -3.09
C PRO A 87 29.50 -4.45 -4.14
N LEU A 88 29.23 -3.58 -5.11
CA LEU A 88 28.24 -3.84 -6.16
C LEU A 88 28.85 -4.65 -7.31
N PRO A 89 28.20 -5.73 -7.78
CA PRO A 89 28.66 -6.51 -8.93
C PRO A 89 28.90 -5.68 -10.19
N ALA A 90 29.95 -6.01 -10.94
CA ALA A 90 30.20 -5.40 -12.24
C ALA A 90 29.13 -5.82 -13.25
N GLY A 91 28.54 -4.85 -13.95
CA GLY A 91 27.51 -5.08 -14.98
C GLY A 91 26.06 -4.93 -14.51
N GLY A 92 25.81 -4.64 -13.23
CA GLY A 92 24.47 -4.26 -12.75
C GLY A 92 24.11 -2.80 -13.03
N HIS A 93 22.82 -2.49 -12.96
CA HIS A 93 22.30 -1.13 -13.13
C HIS A 93 21.66 -0.66 -11.83
N TYR A 94 22.46 0.02 -11.02
CA TYR A 94 22.07 0.39 -9.66
C TYR A 94 21.43 1.77 -9.61
N THR A 95 20.28 1.84 -8.96
CA THR A 95 19.58 3.09 -8.67
C THR A 95 19.34 3.21 -7.17
N LEU A 96 19.42 4.45 -6.69
CA LEU A 96 19.11 4.84 -5.33
C LEU A 96 17.69 5.37 -5.28
N ASN A 97 16.91 4.83 -4.36
CA ASN A 97 15.52 5.19 -4.17
C ASN A 97 15.25 5.54 -2.72
N ALA A 98 14.19 6.31 -2.49
CA ALA A 98 13.71 6.55 -1.14
C ALA A 98 12.20 6.75 -1.10
N GLU A 99 11.64 6.49 0.08
CA GLU A 99 10.27 6.82 0.42
C GLU A 99 10.15 7.34 1.85
N ILE A 100 9.11 8.14 2.10
CA ILE A 100 8.71 8.54 3.45
C ILE A 100 7.35 7.92 3.75
N THR A 101 7.27 7.19 4.85
CA THR A 101 6.05 6.54 5.32
C THR A 101 5.63 7.05 6.70
N VAL A 102 4.32 7.02 6.99
CA VAL A 102 3.75 7.30 8.32
C VAL A 102 2.73 6.21 8.59
N GLU A 103 2.85 5.50 9.71
CA GLU A 103 1.98 4.35 10.04
C GLU A 103 1.87 3.32 8.89
N GLY A 104 2.98 3.07 8.18
CA GLY A 104 3.03 2.16 7.03
C GLY A 104 2.43 2.72 5.73
N ARG A 105 1.91 3.95 5.72
CA ARG A 105 1.37 4.61 4.52
C ARG A 105 2.45 5.47 3.86
N ARG A 106 2.74 5.22 2.58
CA ARG A 106 3.68 6.02 1.78
C ARG A 106 3.12 7.41 1.45
N LEU A 107 3.89 8.45 1.77
CA LEU A 107 3.55 9.85 1.54
C LEU A 107 4.40 10.47 0.43
N PHE A 108 5.69 10.18 0.43
CA PHE A 108 6.66 10.69 -0.54
C PHE A 108 7.54 9.57 -1.07
N ALA A 109 8.05 9.71 -2.29
CA ALA A 109 8.94 8.76 -2.93
C ALA A 109 9.74 9.41 -4.07
N THR A 110 10.88 8.83 -4.40
CA THR A 110 11.62 9.12 -5.63
C THR A 110 10.82 8.71 -6.86
N SER A 111 11.20 9.20 -8.04
CA SER A 111 10.60 8.78 -9.32
C SER A 111 10.90 7.29 -9.59
N ASN A 112 10.12 6.67 -10.50
CA ASN A 112 10.31 5.26 -10.87
C ASN A 112 11.64 4.96 -11.56
N GLU A 113 12.34 5.98 -12.05
CA GLU A 113 13.66 5.84 -12.68
C GLU A 113 14.78 5.70 -11.63
N GLY A 114 14.48 6.03 -10.36
CA GLY A 114 15.46 6.14 -9.29
C GLY A 114 16.50 7.24 -9.54
N VAL A 115 17.49 7.32 -8.67
CA VAL A 115 18.57 8.33 -8.72
C VAL A 115 19.92 7.62 -8.87
N PRO A 116 20.83 8.08 -9.75
CA PRO A 116 22.19 7.56 -9.81
C PRO A 116 22.94 7.67 -8.46
N LEU A 117 23.71 6.63 -8.10
CA LEU A 117 24.41 6.56 -6.80
C LEU A 117 25.47 7.66 -6.60
N ASP A 118 25.98 8.25 -7.67
CA ASP A 118 26.95 9.35 -7.64
C ASP A 118 26.31 10.71 -7.31
N HIS A 119 24.97 10.79 -7.32
CA HIS A 119 24.20 11.98 -6.96
C HIS A 119 23.27 11.67 -5.76
N PRO A 120 23.80 11.58 -4.52
CA PRO A 120 23.04 11.12 -3.35
C PRO A 120 22.04 12.17 -2.80
N ALA A 121 21.68 13.18 -3.59
CA ALA A 121 20.60 14.12 -3.29
C ALA A 121 19.29 13.56 -3.85
N LEU A 122 18.44 13.06 -2.96
CA LEU A 122 17.16 12.48 -3.32
C LEU A 122 16.08 13.55 -3.26
N VAL A 123 15.45 13.83 -4.39
CA VAL A 123 14.24 14.66 -4.43
C VAL A 123 13.05 13.74 -4.42
N LEU A 124 12.31 13.76 -3.31
CA LEU A 124 11.09 12.99 -3.16
C LEU A 124 9.91 13.86 -3.56
N HIS A 125 9.05 13.28 -4.35
CA HIS A 125 7.79 13.86 -4.73
C HIS A 125 6.70 13.27 -3.86
N ARG A 126 5.65 14.05 -3.57
CA ARG A 126 4.46 13.51 -2.96
C ARG A 126 3.83 12.51 -3.92
N VAL A 127 4.09 11.23 -3.68
CA VAL A 127 3.39 10.11 -4.35
C VAL A 127 1.94 10.06 -3.95
N ALA A 128 1.59 10.77 -2.88
CA ALA A 128 0.29 10.74 -2.26
C ALA A 128 0.01 9.28 -1.81
N GLY A 129 -0.25 9.08 -0.52
CA GLY A 129 -1.65 8.72 -0.29
C GLY A 129 -2.51 9.66 -1.11
N SER A 130 -2.91 9.24 -2.34
CA SER A 130 -3.83 9.96 -3.24
C SER A 130 -4.72 10.75 -2.32
N ALA A 131 -4.74 12.09 -2.39
CA ALA A 131 -5.63 12.87 -1.53
C ALA A 131 -6.95 12.14 -1.60
N VAL A 132 -7.31 11.44 -0.52
CA VAL A 132 -8.23 10.30 -0.60
C VAL A 132 -9.54 10.97 -0.91
N ARG A 133 -9.84 11.04 -2.21
CA ARG A 133 -10.97 11.78 -2.70
C ARG A 133 -12.14 10.93 -2.28
N VAL A 134 -12.70 11.35 -1.15
CA VAL A 134 -13.97 10.91 -0.62
C VAL A 134 -14.89 10.56 -1.78
N PRO A 135 -15.58 9.42 -1.74
CA PRO A 135 -16.24 8.81 -2.89
C PRO A 135 -17.52 9.55 -3.29
N TYR A 136 -17.65 10.83 -2.91
CA TYR A 136 -18.79 11.66 -3.26
C TYR A 136 -18.86 11.85 -4.78
N GLY A 137 -20.09 11.86 -5.29
CA GLY A 137 -20.36 11.98 -6.72
C GLY A 137 -21.38 10.97 -7.22
N THR A 138 -21.62 11.00 -8.52
CA THR A 138 -22.55 10.12 -9.23
C THR A 138 -21.75 9.07 -10.00
N TRP A 139 -22.05 7.81 -9.71
CA TRP A 139 -21.29 6.65 -10.15
C TRP A 139 -22.20 5.65 -10.87
N GLY A 140 -21.77 5.19 -12.05
CA GLY A 140 -22.32 4.01 -12.70
C GLY A 140 -21.61 2.76 -12.16
N ILE A 141 -22.36 1.70 -11.84
CA ILE A 141 -21.76 0.41 -11.49
C ILE A 141 -21.27 -0.21 -12.79
N GLN A 142 -19.95 -0.36 -12.94
CA GLN A 142 -19.33 -0.94 -14.14
C GLN A 142 -19.30 -2.47 -14.06
N SER A 143 -18.97 -3.01 -12.88
CA SER A 143 -18.96 -4.45 -12.67
C SER A 143 -19.20 -4.86 -11.22
N LEU A 144 -19.72 -6.08 -11.05
CA LEU A 144 -19.90 -6.77 -9.78
C LEU A 144 -19.69 -8.27 -10.02
N GLY A 145 -18.59 -8.82 -9.51
CA GLY A 145 -18.16 -10.17 -9.85
C GLY A 145 -17.92 -10.30 -11.37
N ASP A 146 -18.44 -11.35 -12.00
CA ASP A 146 -18.31 -11.58 -13.45
C ASP A 146 -19.29 -10.73 -14.29
N ARG A 147 -20.23 -10.02 -13.65
CA ARG A 147 -21.22 -9.19 -14.35
C ARG A 147 -20.63 -7.83 -14.70
N HIS A 148 -20.85 -7.41 -15.93
CA HIS A 148 -20.50 -6.08 -16.44
C HIS A 148 -21.76 -5.34 -16.86
N PHE A 149 -21.78 -4.03 -16.64
CA PHE A 149 -22.88 -3.15 -17.01
C PHE A 149 -22.37 -2.00 -17.87
N GLU A 150 -23.16 -1.59 -18.85
CA GLU A 150 -22.87 -0.43 -19.67
C GLU A 150 -23.01 0.86 -18.85
N ASN A 151 -22.19 1.88 -19.14
CA ASN A 151 -22.31 3.18 -18.48
C ASN A 151 -23.40 4.02 -19.17
N SER A 152 -24.67 3.73 -18.87
CA SER A 152 -25.81 4.43 -19.48
C SER A 152 -26.74 5.04 -18.42
N ALA A 153 -27.64 5.92 -18.86
CA ALA A 153 -28.59 6.59 -17.97
C ALA A 153 -29.55 5.62 -17.26
N ASP A 154 -29.79 4.43 -17.81
CA ASP A 154 -30.65 3.39 -17.23
C ASP A 154 -29.88 2.32 -16.46
N ALA A 155 -28.55 2.34 -16.54
CA ALA A 155 -27.67 1.38 -15.87
C ALA A 155 -27.71 1.53 -14.34
N PRO A 156 -27.41 0.46 -13.58
CA PRO A 156 -27.31 0.54 -12.14
C PRO A 156 -26.22 1.53 -11.69
N GLY A 157 -26.45 2.22 -10.58
CA GLY A 157 -25.57 3.29 -10.12
C GLY A 157 -25.96 3.88 -8.78
N LEU A 158 -25.03 4.63 -8.20
CA LEU A 158 -25.14 5.26 -6.89
C LEU A 158 -24.70 6.72 -6.96
N THR A 159 -25.36 7.57 -6.20
CA THR A 159 -24.96 8.95 -5.92
C THR A 159 -24.66 9.05 -4.44
N LEU A 160 -23.42 9.36 -4.10
CA LEU A 160 -22.94 9.51 -2.73
C LEU A 160 -22.82 11.00 -2.41
N GLN A 161 -23.62 11.51 -1.48
CA GLN A 161 -23.62 12.91 -1.08
C GLN A 161 -22.75 13.17 0.16
N GLN A 162 -22.28 14.40 0.30
CA GLN A 162 -21.39 14.81 1.38
C GLN A 162 -22.03 14.74 2.77
N ASP A 163 -23.36 14.85 2.85
CA ASP A 163 -24.16 14.75 4.07
C ASP A 163 -24.36 13.31 4.56
N GLY A 164 -23.80 12.31 3.85
CA GLY A 164 -23.96 10.89 4.16
C GLY A 164 -25.21 10.26 3.54
N THR A 165 -25.89 10.95 2.63
CA THR A 165 -27.06 10.40 1.92
C THR A 165 -26.65 9.68 0.64
N VAL A 166 -27.25 8.51 0.38
CA VAL A 166 -27.07 7.76 -0.87
C VAL A 166 -28.39 7.58 -1.60
N TYR A 167 -28.36 7.82 -2.91
CA TYR A 167 -29.45 7.54 -3.85
C TYR A 167 -28.94 6.66 -4.98
N GLY A 168 -29.80 5.89 -5.62
CA GLY A 168 -29.34 5.08 -6.75
C GLY A 168 -30.43 4.27 -7.43
N SER A 169 -29.97 3.37 -8.29
CA SER A 169 -30.78 2.38 -8.99
C SER A 169 -29.99 1.08 -9.06
N ASP A 170 -30.65 -0.05 -8.86
CA ASP A 170 -30.11 -1.38 -9.17
C ASP A 170 -30.47 -1.84 -10.59
N GLY A 171 -31.05 -0.94 -11.41
CA GLY A 171 -31.54 -1.20 -12.76
C GLY A 171 -33.02 -1.57 -12.82
N CYS A 172 -33.63 -1.97 -11.70
CA CYS A 172 -35.08 -2.21 -11.61
C CYS A 172 -35.75 -1.27 -10.61
N ASN A 173 -35.19 -1.20 -9.40
CA ASN A 173 -35.68 -0.45 -8.28
C ASN A 173 -34.80 0.76 -7.96
N ARG A 174 -35.44 1.82 -7.47
CA ARG A 174 -34.73 2.97 -6.92
C ARG A 174 -34.29 2.66 -5.49
N LEU A 175 -33.06 3.05 -5.16
CA LEU A 175 -32.42 2.88 -3.87
C LEU A 175 -32.32 4.26 -3.18
N MET A 176 -32.60 4.31 -1.89
CA MET A 176 -32.37 5.49 -1.06
C MET A 176 -31.94 5.06 0.35
N GLY A 177 -30.99 5.76 0.94
CA GLY A 177 -30.49 5.41 2.26
C GLY A 177 -29.38 6.35 2.71
N HIS A 178 -28.57 5.85 3.64
CA HIS A 178 -27.45 6.59 4.21
C HIS A 178 -26.19 5.73 4.25
N PHE A 179 -25.05 6.37 4.38
CA PHE A 179 -23.76 5.70 4.56
C PHE A 179 -22.89 6.48 5.54
N ARG A 180 -21.89 5.82 6.10
CA ARG A 180 -20.86 6.43 6.95
C ARG A 180 -19.48 6.17 6.36
N ILE A 181 -18.60 7.16 6.48
CA ILE A 181 -17.19 7.06 6.06
C ILE A 181 -16.29 7.44 7.22
N GLU A 182 -15.32 6.57 7.49
CA GLU A 182 -14.25 6.79 8.45
C GLU A 182 -12.92 6.40 7.78
N GLY A 183 -12.20 7.39 7.25
CA GLY A 183 -11.02 7.13 6.42
C GLY A 183 -11.38 6.33 5.17
N GLN A 184 -10.89 5.09 5.08
CA GLN A 184 -11.16 4.15 3.97
C GLN A 184 -12.26 3.14 4.28
N ASN A 185 -12.84 3.20 5.48
CA ASN A 185 -14.00 2.39 5.82
C ASN A 185 -15.26 3.07 5.28
N LEU A 186 -16.13 2.30 4.64
CA LEU A 186 -17.43 2.75 4.18
C LEU A 186 -18.45 1.68 4.53
N HIS A 187 -19.50 2.10 5.21
CA HIS A 187 -20.63 1.23 5.56
C HIS A 187 -21.92 1.86 5.10
N PHE A 188 -22.68 1.13 4.31
CA PHE A 188 -24.06 1.48 4.01
C PHE A 188 -24.97 1.13 5.18
N LEU A 189 -25.88 2.04 5.50
CA LEU A 189 -27.00 1.78 6.39
C LEU A 189 -28.15 1.14 5.60
N PRO A 190 -29.19 0.60 6.26
CA PRO A 190 -30.30 -0.03 5.56
C PRO A 190 -30.91 0.86 4.47
N PHE A 191 -31.10 0.29 3.29
CA PHE A 191 -31.72 0.97 2.16
C PHE A 191 -33.25 0.83 2.21
N ALA A 192 -33.94 1.90 1.83
CA ALA A 192 -35.31 1.82 1.34
C ALA A 192 -35.29 1.65 -0.18
N MET A 193 -36.18 0.80 -0.69
CA MET A 193 -36.23 0.40 -2.09
C MET A 193 -37.68 0.39 -2.59
N THR A 194 -37.88 0.72 -3.87
CA THR A 194 -39.15 0.45 -4.54
C THR A 194 -39.33 -1.06 -4.77
N ARG A 195 -40.54 -1.50 -5.16
CA ARG A 195 -40.83 -2.89 -5.54
C ARG A 195 -41.49 -2.96 -6.92
N ARG A 196 -40.74 -2.61 -7.95
CA ARG A 196 -41.17 -2.70 -9.35
C ARG A 196 -40.98 -4.13 -9.85
N ALA A 197 -41.91 -4.60 -10.68
CA ALA A 197 -41.73 -5.82 -11.44
C ALA A 197 -41.00 -5.49 -12.75
N CYS A 198 -39.83 -6.09 -12.95
CA CYS A 198 -39.02 -5.96 -14.17
C CYS A 198 -38.89 -7.31 -14.88
N LEU A 199 -38.28 -7.32 -16.06
CA LEU A 199 -37.96 -8.57 -16.75
C LEU A 199 -37.00 -9.43 -15.89
N PRO A 200 -37.04 -10.77 -16.00
CA PRO A 200 -36.27 -11.66 -15.14
C PRO A 200 -34.75 -11.36 -15.04
N PRO A 201 -34.04 -10.98 -16.13
CA PRO A 201 -32.62 -10.61 -16.02
C PRO A 201 -32.36 -9.41 -15.11
N LEU A 202 -33.24 -8.40 -15.13
CA LEU A 202 -33.12 -7.21 -14.29
C LEU A 202 -33.44 -7.51 -12.83
N MET A 203 -34.35 -8.46 -12.56
CA MET A 203 -34.62 -8.91 -11.19
C MET A 203 -33.43 -9.68 -10.59
N LEU A 204 -32.72 -10.48 -11.40
CA LEU A 204 -31.49 -11.13 -10.93
C LEU A 204 -30.39 -10.11 -10.62
N GLN A 205 -30.26 -9.08 -11.45
CA GLN A 205 -29.35 -7.96 -11.21
C GLN A 205 -29.69 -7.21 -9.91
N GLU A 206 -30.96 -6.86 -9.71
CA GLU A 206 -31.47 -6.24 -8.49
C GLU A 206 -31.08 -7.04 -7.23
N GLN A 207 -31.29 -8.36 -7.25
CA GLN A 207 -30.92 -9.23 -6.14
C GLN A 207 -29.40 -9.31 -5.90
N LEU A 208 -28.58 -9.25 -6.96
CA LEU A 208 -27.12 -9.25 -6.82
C LEU A 208 -26.64 -7.97 -6.14
N ILE A 209 -27.08 -6.82 -6.63
CA ILE A 209 -26.66 -5.51 -6.11
C ILE A 209 -27.16 -5.32 -4.67
N SER A 210 -28.44 -5.60 -4.40
CA SER A 210 -29.03 -5.44 -3.06
C SER A 210 -28.39 -6.34 -1.99
N ARG A 211 -27.88 -7.52 -2.36
CA ARG A 211 -27.11 -8.39 -1.45
C ARG A 211 -25.68 -7.92 -1.26
N TYR A 212 -25.08 -7.27 -2.25
CA TYR A 212 -23.70 -6.81 -2.18
C TYR A 212 -23.54 -5.56 -1.31
N LEU A 213 -24.38 -4.53 -1.51
CA LEU A 213 -24.22 -3.23 -0.84
C LEU A 213 -24.08 -3.33 0.70
N PRO A 214 -24.88 -4.13 1.42
CA PRO A 214 -24.75 -4.26 2.88
C PRO A 214 -23.43 -4.91 3.35
N THR A 215 -22.70 -5.57 2.45
CA THR A 215 -21.44 -6.26 2.77
C THR A 215 -20.20 -5.38 2.60
N VAL A 216 -20.37 -4.18 2.02
CA VAL A 216 -19.28 -3.23 1.80
C VAL A 216 -18.72 -2.77 3.15
N THR A 217 -17.40 -2.84 3.26
CA THR A 217 -16.67 -2.43 4.46
C THR A 217 -15.60 -1.39 4.17
N SER A 218 -15.10 -1.33 2.93
CA SER A 218 -14.05 -0.41 2.54
C SER A 218 -14.22 0.10 1.12
N TRP A 219 -13.54 1.20 0.82
CA TRP A 219 -13.54 1.83 -0.48
C TRP A 219 -12.14 2.31 -0.87
N SER A 220 -11.88 2.36 -2.17
CA SER A 220 -10.68 2.97 -2.74
C SER A 220 -11.01 3.70 -4.04
N ARG A 221 -10.33 4.81 -4.31
CA ARG A 221 -10.54 5.61 -5.52
C ARG A 221 -9.21 5.82 -6.24
N GLU A 222 -9.19 5.54 -7.54
CA GLU A 222 -8.06 5.80 -8.43
C GLU A 222 -8.40 6.97 -9.35
N GLY A 223 -7.67 8.08 -9.17
CA GLY A 223 -7.88 9.29 -9.97
C GLY A 223 -9.28 9.89 -9.80
N GLU A 224 -9.88 10.34 -10.91
CA GLU A 224 -11.27 10.79 -10.97
C GLU A 224 -12.21 9.70 -11.50
N ASN A 225 -11.66 8.65 -12.14
CA ASN A 225 -12.40 7.81 -13.08
C ASN A 225 -12.76 6.42 -12.55
N ARG A 226 -12.26 6.03 -11.37
CA ARG A 226 -12.53 4.70 -10.83
C ARG A 226 -12.73 4.71 -9.32
N LEU A 227 -13.86 4.19 -8.89
CA LEU A 227 -14.19 3.92 -7.49
C LEU A 227 -14.36 2.41 -7.31
N GLU A 228 -13.79 1.86 -6.25
CA GLU A 228 -13.91 0.45 -5.90
C GLU A 228 -14.53 0.35 -4.51
N LEU A 229 -15.58 -0.45 -4.39
CA LEU A 229 -16.18 -0.84 -3.11
C LEU A 229 -15.82 -2.30 -2.86
N ARG A 230 -15.41 -2.64 -1.64
CA ARG A 230 -14.95 -4.00 -1.29
C ARG A 230 -15.79 -4.60 -0.18
N ALA A 231 -16.22 -5.84 -0.40
CA ALA A 231 -16.93 -6.62 0.60
C ALA A 231 -15.96 -7.19 1.64
N GLY A 232 -16.31 -7.09 2.91
CA GLY A 232 -15.39 -7.46 4.00
C GLY A 232 -15.07 -8.96 4.10
N ALA A 233 -15.97 -9.83 3.66
CA ALA A 233 -15.85 -11.28 3.85
C ALA A 233 -15.49 -12.08 2.59
N SER A 234 -15.86 -11.60 1.39
CA SER A 234 -15.72 -12.37 0.14
C SER A 234 -14.55 -11.95 -0.73
N GLY A 235 -13.92 -10.79 -0.46
CA GLY A 235 -12.94 -10.18 -1.36
C GLY A 235 -13.54 -9.69 -2.70
N GLU A 236 -14.85 -9.90 -2.91
CA GLU A 236 -15.56 -9.44 -4.10
C GLU A 236 -15.58 -7.91 -4.13
N THR A 237 -15.33 -7.36 -5.31
CA THR A 237 -15.20 -5.93 -5.53
C THR A 237 -16.26 -5.46 -6.53
N MET A 238 -16.94 -4.37 -6.20
CA MET A 238 -17.78 -3.62 -7.12
C MET A 238 -16.96 -2.46 -7.69
N LEU A 239 -16.80 -2.43 -9.00
CA LEU A 239 -16.14 -1.34 -9.71
C LEU A 239 -17.17 -0.35 -10.20
N LEU A 240 -16.90 0.93 -9.99
CA LEU A 240 -17.73 2.04 -10.41
C LEU A 240 -16.91 3.07 -11.18
N VAL A 241 -17.57 3.68 -12.16
CA VAL A 241 -17.01 4.76 -13.00
C VAL A 241 -17.91 5.99 -12.91
N PRO A 242 -17.40 7.21 -13.18
CA PRO A 242 -18.24 8.39 -13.27
C PRO A 242 -19.41 8.12 -14.22
N ARG A 243 -20.62 8.43 -13.75
CA ARG A 243 -21.80 8.24 -14.59
C ARG A 243 -21.79 9.28 -15.70
N ASP A 244 -22.00 8.84 -16.94
CA ASP A 244 -22.11 9.76 -18.06
C ASP A 244 -23.32 10.67 -17.86
N THR A 245 -23.08 11.97 -17.73
CA THR A 245 -24.12 12.98 -17.85
C THR A 245 -24.32 13.23 -19.33
N LEU A 246 -25.40 12.68 -19.89
CA LEU A 246 -25.85 13.01 -21.24
C LEU A 246 -26.03 14.53 -21.42
#